data_AF-A0A2T4BQ57-F1
#
_entry.id   AF-A0A2T4BQ57-F1
#
_cell.length_a   1.000
_cell.length_b   1.000
_cell.length_c   1.000
_cell.angle_alpha   90.00
_cell.angle_beta   90.00
_cell.angle_gamma   90.00
#
_symmetry.space_group_name_H-M   'P 1'
#
loop_
_entity.id
_entity.type
_entity.pdbx_description
1 polymer ?
#
loop_
_entity_poly.entity_id
_entity_poly.type
_entity_poly.pdbx_seq_one_letter_code
_entity_poly.pdbx_strand_id
1 'polypeptide(L)'
;MTPEFKREWQLLRMRKVLDPKHQKKALRAAVPEFSQVGRVVENPFEPRSARLSSREKKKTLLESIMSVHNDSKLDSKYSSVQEKKREGKKAYYKSVVAKRRRRH
;
A
#
# COMPACT_ATOMS: atom_id res chain seq x y z
N MET A 1 14.73 -15.76 1.52
CA MET A 1 14.03 -14.47 1.34
C MET A 1 13.17 -14.23 2.57
N THR A 2 13.37 -13.12 3.29
CA THR A 2 12.57 -12.81 4.49
C THR A 2 11.17 -12.30 4.10
N PRO A 3 10.13 -12.59 4.90
CA PRO A 3 8.78 -12.11 4.61
C PRO A 3 8.70 -10.57 4.69
N GLU A 4 9.51 -9.92 5.52
CA GLU A 4 9.65 -8.46 5.58
C GLU A 4 10.07 -7.89 4.24
N PHE A 5 11.15 -8.43 3.68
CA PHE A 5 11.70 -7.93 2.42
C PHE A 5 10.72 -8.14 1.25
N LYS A 6 10.01 -9.26 1.23
CA LYS A 6 8.96 -9.50 0.22
C LYS A 6 7.86 -8.44 0.27
N ARG A 7 7.42 -8.04 1.48
CA ARG A 7 6.43 -6.97 1.68
C ARG A 7 6.97 -5.62 1.21
N GLU A 8 8.21 -5.31 1.56
CA GLU A 8 8.86 -4.05 1.15
C GLU A 8 9.06 -3.99 -0.37
N TRP A 9 9.45 -5.08 -1.01
CA TRP A 9 9.55 -5.15 -2.47
C TRP A 9 8.19 -4.95 -3.14
N GLN A 10 7.14 -5.59 -2.61
CA GLN A 10 5.78 -5.39 -3.10
C GLN A 10 5.36 -3.92 -2.99
N LEU A 11 5.70 -3.26 -1.89
CA LEU A 11 5.44 -1.84 -1.66
C LEU A 11 6.18 -0.97 -2.68
N LEU A 12 7.46 -1.22 -2.92
CA LEU A 12 8.26 -0.51 -3.92
C LEU A 12 7.72 -0.66 -5.33
N ARG A 13 7.19 -1.85 -5.67
CA ARG A 13 6.52 -2.13 -6.95
C ARG A 13 5.20 -1.35 -7.07
N MET A 14 4.46 -1.24 -5.97
CA MET A 14 3.14 -0.60 -5.92
C MET A 14 3.20 0.89 -5.56
N ARG A 15 4.38 1.52 -5.50
CA ARG A 15 4.57 2.93 -5.09
C ARG A 15 3.72 3.94 -5.88
N LYS A 16 3.36 3.64 -7.12
CA LYS A 16 2.48 4.49 -7.96
C LYS A 16 1.08 4.67 -7.35
N VAL A 17 0.63 3.70 -6.55
CA VAL A 17 -0.68 3.75 -5.89
C VAL A 17 -0.63 4.62 -4.63
N LEU A 18 0.53 4.68 -3.96
CA LEU A 18 0.71 5.45 -2.72
C LEU A 18 0.68 6.95 -2.96
N ASP A 19 1.36 7.40 -4.03
CA ASP A 19 1.36 8.80 -4.45
C ASP A 19 1.11 8.92 -5.97
N PRO A 20 -0.07 9.43 -6.38
CA PRO A 20 -0.38 9.63 -7.80
C PRO A 20 0.46 10.74 -8.46
N LYS A 21 1.06 11.65 -7.69
CA LYS A 21 1.89 12.74 -8.22
C LYS A 21 3.27 12.24 -8.65
N HIS A 22 3.78 11.19 -8.02
CA HIS A 22 5.09 10.63 -8.34
C HIS A 22 4.98 9.40 -9.27
N GLN A 23 4.89 9.68 -10.56
CA GLN A 23 4.80 8.66 -11.62
C GLN A 23 6.18 8.08 -11.97
N LYS A 24 6.59 7.06 -11.21
CA LYS A 24 7.80 6.29 -11.50
C LYS A 24 7.47 5.05 -12.35
N LYS A 25 8.44 4.57 -13.13
CA LYS A 25 8.34 3.30 -13.88
C LYS A 25 8.06 2.13 -12.92
N ALA A 26 7.24 1.18 -13.35
CA ALA A 26 6.93 -0.02 -12.57
C ALA A 26 8.17 -0.92 -12.44
N LEU A 27 8.39 -1.48 -11.26
CA LEU A 27 9.43 -2.49 -11.04
C LEU A 27 8.96 -3.88 -11.51
N ARG A 28 9.92 -4.76 -11.80
CA ARG A 28 9.64 -6.17 -12.13
C ARG A 28 8.92 -6.86 -10.97
N ALA A 29 8.10 -7.86 -11.29
CA ALA A 29 7.36 -8.61 -10.28
C ALA A 29 8.28 -9.50 -9.44
N ALA A 30 9.27 -10.14 -10.09
CA ALA A 30 10.30 -10.90 -9.42
C ALA A 30 11.23 -9.98 -8.64
N VAL A 31 11.60 -10.43 -7.44
CA VAL A 31 12.64 -9.81 -6.63
C VAL A 31 13.99 -10.02 -7.33
N PRO A 32 14.90 -9.04 -7.33
CA PRO A 32 16.26 -9.24 -7.86
C PRO A 32 16.98 -10.39 -7.15
N GLU A 33 17.86 -11.08 -7.88
CA GLU A 33 18.64 -12.20 -7.34
C GLU A 33 19.55 -11.74 -6.18
N PHE A 34 20.18 -10.58 -6.33
CA PHE A 34 20.99 -9.95 -5.30
C PHE A 34 20.35 -8.63 -4.87
N SER A 35 20.12 -8.50 -3.56
CA SER A 35 19.52 -7.31 -2.97
C SER A 35 20.02 -7.10 -1.55
N GLN A 36 20.29 -5.85 -1.18
CA GLN A 36 20.67 -5.46 0.17
C GLN A 36 19.74 -4.35 0.66
N VAL A 37 19.32 -4.46 1.92
CA VAL A 37 18.59 -3.39 2.61
C VAL A 37 19.61 -2.55 3.37
N GLY A 38 19.69 -1.27 3.04
CA GLY A 38 20.56 -0.31 3.69
C GLY A 38 19.78 0.87 4.24
N ARG A 39 20.41 1.60 5.17
CA ARG A 39 19.87 2.83 5.74
C ARG A 39 20.71 4.01 5.25
N VAL A 40 20.04 5.10 4.88
CA VAL A 40 20.73 6.34 4.52
C VAL A 40 21.33 6.96 5.79
N VAL A 41 22.64 7.21 5.77
CA VAL A 41 23.36 7.95 6.81
C VAL A 41 23.31 9.43 6.45
N GLU A 42 22.88 10.25 7.40
CA GLU A 42 22.73 11.70 7.20
C GLU A 42 24.10 12.37 7.05
N ASN A 43 24.22 13.26 6.07
CA ASN A 43 25.43 14.02 5.85
C ASN A 43 25.50 15.19 6.87
N PRO A 44 26.62 15.39 7.59
CA PRO A 44 26.79 16.53 8.49
C PRO A 44 26.57 17.91 7.85
N PHE A 45 26.79 18.04 6.54
CA PHE A 45 26.65 19.30 5.81
C PHE A 45 25.21 19.62 5.35
N GLU A 46 24.28 18.66 5.40
CA GLU A 46 22.89 18.90 4.98
C GLU A 46 22.08 19.64 6.06
N PRO A 47 21.09 20.48 5.68
CA PRO A 47 20.27 21.21 6.62
C PRO A 47 19.39 20.26 7.47
N ARG A 48 19.03 20.71 8.68
CA ARG A 48 18.19 19.91 9.61
C ARG A 48 16.83 19.51 9.02
N SER A 49 16.29 20.27 8.06
CA SER A 49 15.03 19.96 7.37
C SER A 49 15.09 18.73 6.47
N ALA A 50 16.29 18.33 6.01
CA ALA A 50 16.48 17.11 5.22
C ALA A 50 16.62 15.85 6.10
N ARG A 51 16.77 16.01 7.41
CA ARG A 51 17.05 14.93 8.36
C ARG A 51 15.76 14.46 9.03
N LEU A 52 15.71 13.17 9.35
CA LEU A 52 14.61 12.60 10.12
C LEU A 52 14.95 12.65 11.61
N SER A 53 13.99 13.06 12.43
CA SER A 53 14.12 12.97 13.89
C SER A 53 14.17 11.51 14.35
N SER A 54 14.67 11.26 15.56
CA SER A 54 14.75 9.90 16.12
C SER A 54 13.39 9.19 16.22
N ARG A 55 12.28 9.95 16.28
CA ARG A 55 10.92 9.40 16.36
C ARG A 55 10.38 8.94 14.99
N GLU A 56 10.75 9.67 13.94
CA GLU A 56 10.37 9.37 12.55
C GLU A 56 11.21 8.25 11.94
N LYS A 57 12.42 8.04 12.48
CA LYS A 57 13.32 6.95 12.10
C LYS A 57 12.71 5.59 12.49
N LYS A 58 12.21 4.85 11.50
CA LYS A 58 11.62 3.52 11.66
C LYS A 58 12.59 2.40 11.26
N LYS A 59 12.28 1.17 11.67
CA LYS A 59 13.09 -0.02 11.35
C LYS A 59 12.86 -0.53 9.93
N THR A 60 11.65 -0.34 9.41
CA THR A 60 11.23 -0.84 8.09
C THR A 60 10.67 0.28 7.22
N LEU A 61 10.75 0.09 5.90
CA LEU A 61 10.19 1.04 4.95
C LEU A 61 8.65 1.14 5.09
N LEU A 62 7.99 0.00 5.30
CA LEU A 62 6.53 -0.06 5.48
C LEU A 62 6.09 0.79 6.67
N GLU A 63 6.73 0.64 7.82
CA GLU A 63 6.39 1.39 9.04
C GLU A 63 6.58 2.90 8.83
N SER A 64 7.64 3.31 8.12
CA SER A 64 7.86 4.73 7.81
C SER A 64 6.72 5.31 6.97
N ILE A 65 6.27 4.56 5.96
CA ILE A 65 5.16 4.99 5.09
C ILE A 65 3.85 5.04 5.88
N MET A 66 3.54 4.03 6.69
CA MET A 66 2.33 4.02 7.52
C MET A 66 2.29 5.17 8.52
N SER A 67 3.45 5.65 9.00
CA SER A 67 3.50 6.78 9.93
C SER A 67 3.23 8.14 9.28
N VAL A 68 3.42 8.26 7.96
CA VAL A 68 3.34 9.53 7.22
C VAL A 68 2.11 9.60 6.32
N HIS A 69 1.64 8.45 5.82
CA HIS A 69 0.56 8.40 4.83
C HIS A 69 -0.81 8.66 5.48
N ASN A 70 -1.68 9.34 4.73
CA ASN A 70 -3.06 9.59 5.15
C ASN A 70 -3.98 8.45 4.66
N ASP A 71 -4.34 7.55 5.58
CA ASP A 71 -5.07 6.31 5.27
C ASP A 71 -6.46 6.52 4.66
N SER A 72 -7.12 7.65 4.95
CA SER A 72 -8.51 7.92 4.52
C SER A 72 -8.74 7.80 3.00
N LYS A 73 -7.76 8.20 2.18
CA LYS A 73 -7.85 8.06 0.72
C LYS A 73 -7.70 6.61 0.26
N LEU A 74 -6.84 5.84 0.93
CA LEU A 74 -6.67 4.42 0.63
C LEU A 74 -7.87 3.61 1.10
N ASP A 75 -8.43 3.92 2.27
CA ASP A 75 -9.59 3.24 2.83
C ASP A 75 -10.85 3.47 2.00
N SER A 76 -11.11 4.71 1.59
CA SER A 76 -12.21 5.04 0.68
C SER A 76 -12.04 4.37 -0.69
N LYS A 77 -10.81 4.38 -1.24
CA LYS A 77 -10.54 3.68 -2.51
C LYS A 77 -10.68 2.17 -2.37
N TYR A 78 -10.22 1.59 -1.27
CA TYR A 78 -10.37 0.18 -0.98
C TYR A 78 -11.86 -0.19 -0.90
N SER A 79 -12.64 0.56 -0.14
CA SER A 79 -14.08 0.34 0.03
C SER A 79 -14.83 0.42 -1.30
N SER A 80 -14.58 1.45 -2.12
CA SER A 80 -15.20 1.57 -3.44
C SER A 80 -14.80 0.44 -4.40
N VAL A 81 -13.56 -0.05 -4.35
CA VAL A 81 -13.13 -1.20 -5.15
C VAL A 81 -13.79 -2.49 -4.65
N GLN A 82 -13.95 -2.65 -3.34
CA GLN A 82 -14.64 -3.80 -2.76
C GLN A 82 -16.12 -3.82 -3.13
N GLU A 83 -16.80 -2.67 -3.09
CA GLU A 83 -18.20 -2.52 -3.49
C GLU A 83 -18.39 -2.93 -4.95
N LYS A 84 -17.61 -2.35 -5.86
CA LYS A 84 -17.62 -2.72 -7.30
C LYS A 84 -17.34 -4.20 -7.53
N LYS A 85 -16.44 -4.80 -6.75
CA LYS A 85 -16.14 -6.23 -6.83
C LYS A 85 -17.22 -7.11 -6.20
N ARG A 86 -18.09 -6.57 -5.36
CA ARG A 86 -19.21 -7.30 -4.70
C ARG A 86 -20.50 -7.21 -5.51
N GLU A 87 -20.66 -6.20 -6.34
CA GLU A 87 -21.76 -6.07 -7.29
C GLU A 87 -21.93 -7.36 -8.12
N GLY A 88 -23.19 -7.76 -8.34
CA GLY A 88 -23.56 -8.91 -9.18
C GLY A 88 -23.18 -10.30 -8.66
N LYS A 89 -22.49 -10.41 -7.51
CA LYS A 89 -22.07 -11.71 -6.96
C LYS A 89 -23.19 -12.41 -6.17
N LYS A 90 -22.81 -13.48 -5.47
CA LYS A 90 -23.70 -14.31 -4.64
C LYS A 90 -24.60 -13.52 -3.68
N ALA A 91 -24.09 -12.43 -3.09
CA ALA A 91 -24.90 -11.58 -2.21
C ALA A 91 -26.06 -10.90 -2.95
N TYR A 92 -25.80 -10.39 -4.15
CA TYR A 92 -26.83 -9.83 -5.03
C TYR A 92 -27.84 -10.92 -5.47
N TYR A 93 -27.35 -12.08 -5.92
CA TYR A 93 -28.24 -13.18 -6.30
C TYR A 93 -29.16 -13.61 -5.15
N LYS A 94 -28.60 -13.79 -3.93
CA LYS A 94 -29.36 -14.13 -2.73
C LYS A 94 -30.43 -13.08 -2.40
N SER A 95 -30.12 -11.79 -2.56
CA SER A 95 -31.09 -10.72 -2.29
C SER A 95 -32.25 -10.72 -3.30
N VAL A 96 -31.99 -11.00 -4.58
CA VAL A 96 -33.04 -11.16 -5.60
C VAL A 96 -33.92 -12.38 -5.32
N VAL A 97 -33.32 -13.53 -4.97
CA VAL A 97 -34.09 -14.74 -4.62
C VAL A 97 -34.95 -14.52 -3.38
N ALA A 98 -34.40 -13.87 -2.34
CA ALA A 98 -35.17 -13.53 -1.14
C ALA A 98 -36.37 -12.62 -1.44
N LYS A 99 -36.19 -11.63 -2.33
CA LYS A 99 -37.30 -10.77 -2.80
C LYS A 99 -38.38 -11.54 -3.56
N ARG A 100 -37.99 -12.53 -4.39
CA ARG A 100 -38.96 -13.40 -5.10
C ARG A 100 -39.75 -14.29 -4.14
N ARG A 101 -39.07 -14.88 -3.16
CA ARG A 101 -39.71 -15.75 -2.15
C ARG A 101 -40.68 -15.01 -1.23
N ARG A 102 -40.49 -13.70 -1.00
CA ARG A 102 -41.42 -12.88 -0.22
C ARG A 102 -42.69 -12.47 -0.97
N ARG A 103 -42.75 -12.66 -2.30
CA ARG A 103 -43.91 -12.31 -3.13
C ARG A 103 -44.90 -13.46 -3.32
N HIS A 104 -44.48 -14.69 -3.05
CA HIS A 104 -45.34 -15.87 -2.95
C HIS A 104 -45.61 -16.13 -1.47
#